data_AF-A0A6H5KY78-F1
#
_entry.id   AF-A0A6H5KY78-F1
#
_cell.length_a   1.000
_cell.length_b   1.000
_cell.length_c   1.000
_cell.angle_alpha   90.00
_cell.angle_beta   90.00
_cell.angle_gamma   90.00
#
_symmetry.space_group_name_H-M   'P 1'
#
loop_
_entity.id
_entity.type
_entity.pdbx_description
1 polymer ?
#
loop_
_entity_poly.entity_id
_entity_poly.type
_entity_poly.pdbx_seq_one_letter_code
_entity_poly.pdbx_strand_id
1 'polypeptide(L)'
;MITMMGFFSVYAGLIYNDFFSLPLNLFGSSWVWSDGVDTEEGEEAENVSFYGDADAVYPFGVDPAWHIAGNELLFFNSMKMKTSVILGVTQMTFGVVLKAMNALYFKESLDFFYEFIPMIIFVLSLFGYAL
;
A
#
# COMPACT_ATOMS: atom_id res chain seq x y z
N MET A 1 -22.78 3.98 8.40
CA MET A 1 -21.40 4.22 8.86
C MET A 1 -20.74 2.91 9.33
N ILE A 2 -21.29 2.22 10.33
CA ILE A 2 -20.74 0.94 10.84
C ILE A 2 -20.61 -0.12 9.73
N THR A 3 -21.61 -0.24 8.84
CA THR A 3 -21.55 -1.19 7.71
C THR A 3 -20.42 -0.90 6.72
N MET A 4 -20.18 0.36 6.38
CA MET A 4 -19.06 0.76 5.51
C MET A 4 -17.71 0.58 6.19
N MET A 5 -17.60 0.95 7.48
CA MET A 5 -16.36 0.75 8.24
C MET A 5 -16.00 -0.74 8.31
N GLY A 6 -16.99 -1.61 8.57
CA GLY A 6 -16.80 -3.06 8.58
C GLY A 6 -16.43 -3.62 7.22
N PHE A 7 -17.05 -3.15 6.13
CA PHE A 7 -16.69 -3.61 4.78
C PHE A 7 -15.25 -3.22 4.40
N PHE A 8 -14.85 -1.97 4.63
CA PHE A 8 -13.50 -1.51 4.32
C PHE A 8 -12.44 -2.11 5.25
N SER A 9 -12.77 -2.41 6.51
CA SER A 9 -11.85 -3.11 7.41
C SER A 9 -11.59 -4.55 6.97
N VAL A 10 -12.61 -5.26 6.47
CA VAL A 10 -12.43 -6.61 5.89
C VAL A 10 -11.56 -6.53 4.64
N TYR A 11 -11.80 -5.56 3.75
CA TYR A 11 -10.96 -5.35 2.57
C TYR A 11 -9.49 -5.06 2.92
N ALA A 12 -9.24 -4.19 3.90
CA ALA A 12 -7.88 -3.90 4.36
C ALA A 12 -7.23 -5.14 5.00
N GLY A 13 -7.96 -5.91 5.82
CA GLY A 13 -7.46 -7.15 6.41
C GLY A 13 -7.07 -8.18 5.36
N LEU A 14 -7.84 -8.29 4.27
CA LEU A 14 -7.52 -9.16 3.14
C LEU A 14 -6.27 -8.70 2.37
N ILE A 15 -6.06 -7.39 2.18
CA ILE A 15 -4.83 -6.86 1.57
C ILE A 15 -3.61 -7.13 2.43
N TYR A 16 -3.71 -6.91 3.75
CA TYR A 16 -2.64 -7.22 4.69
C TYR A 16 -2.44 -8.74 4.88
N ASN A 17 -3.35 -9.56 4.35
CA ASN A 17 -3.39 -11.00 4.52
C ASN A 17 -3.38 -11.44 5.99
N ASP A 18 -4.14 -10.73 6.84
CA ASP A 18 -4.23 -10.98 8.27
C ASP A 18 -5.69 -11.29 8.66
N PHE A 19 -5.96 -12.56 8.96
CA PHE A 19 -7.24 -13.02 9.48
C PHE A 19 -7.05 -13.63 10.87
N PHE A 20 -7.36 -12.87 11.93
CA PHE A 20 -7.10 -13.25 13.33
C PHE A 20 -5.62 -13.55 13.63
N SER A 21 -4.70 -12.80 13.01
CA SER A 21 -3.24 -13.00 13.12
C SER A 21 -2.74 -14.31 12.51
N LEU A 22 -3.52 -14.89 11.60
CA LEU A 22 -3.14 -16.03 10.78
C LEU A 22 -3.09 -15.64 9.30
N PRO A 23 -2.02 -16.01 8.58
CA PRO A 23 -1.94 -15.77 7.14
C PRO A 23 -2.85 -16.73 6.36
N LEU A 24 -3.53 -16.21 5.33
CA LEU A 24 -4.34 -17.04 4.43
C LEU A 24 -3.53 -17.38 3.16
N ASN A 25 -3.18 -18.65 2.99
CA ASN A 25 -2.56 -19.15 1.76
C ASN A 25 -3.64 -19.45 0.70
N LEU A 26 -4.08 -18.40 -0.01
CA LEU A 26 -5.16 -18.48 -0.99
C LEU A 26 -4.68 -18.84 -2.39
N PHE A 27 -3.46 -18.44 -2.77
CA PHE A 27 -2.93 -18.56 -4.14
C PHE A 27 -1.64 -19.39 -4.25
N GLY A 28 -1.11 -19.93 -3.14
CA GLY A 28 0.24 -20.51 -3.09
C GLY A 28 1.29 -19.43 -2.84
N SER A 29 2.24 -19.66 -1.93
CA SER A 29 3.32 -18.70 -1.68
C SER A 29 4.30 -18.70 -2.85
N SER A 30 4.78 -17.51 -3.23
CA SER A 30 5.87 -17.35 -4.22
C SER A 30 7.26 -17.57 -3.59
N TRP A 31 7.29 -18.03 -2.34
CA TRP A 31 8.50 -18.42 -1.61
C TRP A 31 8.45 -19.90 -1.28
N VAL A 32 9.56 -20.58 -1.55
CA VAL A 32 9.77 -22.00 -1.25
C VAL A 32 11.00 -22.12 -0.36
N TRP A 33 10.88 -22.91 0.71
CA TRP A 33 12.02 -23.27 1.55
C TRP A 33 12.82 -24.39 0.89
N SER A 34 14.15 -24.28 0.94
CA SER A 34 15.10 -25.15 0.22
C SER A 34 14.85 -26.65 0.46
N ASP A 35 14.42 -27.07 1.65
CA ASP A 35 14.28 -28.50 1.94
C ASP A 35 12.98 -28.82 2.68
N GLY A 36 12.06 -29.49 1.98
CA GLY A 36 10.68 -29.74 2.39
C GLY A 36 10.47 -30.78 3.50
N VAL A 37 11.38 -30.97 4.45
CA VAL A 37 11.17 -31.95 5.53
C VAL A 37 11.61 -31.46 6.92
N ASP A 38 12.65 -30.65 7.07
CA ASP A 38 13.14 -30.20 8.38
C ASP A 38 13.64 -28.75 8.34
N THR A 39 12.74 -27.78 8.23
CA THR A 39 13.11 -26.35 8.28
C THR A 39 13.58 -25.98 9.69
N GLU A 40 14.90 -25.90 9.88
CA GLU A 40 15.50 -25.34 11.10
C GLU A 40 15.21 -23.83 11.21
N GLU A 41 15.18 -23.33 12.45
CA GLU A 41 14.89 -21.92 12.77
C GLU A 41 16.03 -21.01 12.23
N GLY A 42 15.92 -20.58 10.98
CA GLY A 42 16.92 -19.73 10.31
C GLY A 42 17.13 -19.95 8.81
N GLU A 43 16.43 -20.87 8.16
CA GLU A 43 16.56 -21.07 6.70
C GLU A 43 15.99 -19.89 5.90
N GLU A 44 16.76 -19.44 4.90
CA GLU A 44 16.35 -18.40 3.97
C GLU A 44 15.40 -19.01 2.92
N ALA A 45 14.21 -18.44 2.77
CA ALA A 45 13.29 -18.84 1.71
C ALA A 45 13.77 -18.28 0.37
N GLU A 46 13.84 -19.11 -0.66
CA GLU A 46 14.15 -18.69 -2.02
C GLU A 46 12.85 -18.38 -2.79
N ASN A 47 12.89 -17.36 -3.65
CA ASN A 47 11.75 -17.09 -4.53
C ASN A 47 11.69 -18.16 -5.62
N VAL A 48 10.48 -18.66 -5.94
CA VAL A 48 10.31 -19.74 -6.92
C VAL A 48 10.71 -19.32 -8.34
N SER A 49 10.87 -18.02 -8.60
CA SER A 49 11.12 -17.48 -9.94
C SER A 49 12.10 -16.30 -9.94
N PHE A 50 12.68 -16.01 -11.11
CA PHE A 50 13.65 -14.93 -11.27
C PHE A 50 12.99 -13.56 -11.05
N TYR A 51 13.75 -12.63 -10.47
CA TYR A 51 13.32 -11.24 -10.27
C TYR A 51 12.81 -10.63 -11.59
N GLY A 52 11.53 -10.28 -11.64
CA GLY A 52 10.88 -9.69 -12.81
C GLY A 52 9.90 -10.62 -13.55
N ASP A 53 9.78 -11.89 -13.15
CA ASP A 53 8.71 -12.76 -13.62
C ASP A 53 7.40 -12.49 -12.87
N ALA A 54 6.26 -12.67 -13.54
CA ALA A 54 4.95 -12.42 -12.95
C ALA A 54 4.62 -13.41 -11.83
N ASP A 55 5.18 -14.62 -11.91
CA ASP A 55 5.01 -15.68 -10.90
C ASP A 55 5.82 -15.42 -9.62
N ALA A 56 6.71 -14.41 -9.61
CA ALA A 56 7.52 -14.02 -8.45
C ALA A 56 6.74 -13.19 -7.43
N VAL A 57 5.59 -12.65 -7.82
CA VAL A 57 4.79 -11.70 -7.05
C VAL A 57 3.45 -12.33 -6.67
N TYR A 58 3.13 -12.28 -5.38
CA TYR A 58 1.85 -12.78 -4.90
C TYR A 58 0.68 -12.00 -5.54
N PRO A 59 -0.31 -12.67 -6.14
CA PRO A 59 -1.29 -12.03 -7.02
C PRO A 59 -2.28 -11.11 -6.27
N PHE A 60 -2.45 -11.28 -4.96
CA PHE A 60 -3.39 -10.47 -4.19
C PHE A 60 -2.97 -10.31 -2.72
N GLY A 61 -2.64 -9.09 -2.30
CA GLY A 61 -2.23 -8.79 -0.93
C GLY A 61 -0.77 -9.14 -0.66
N VAL A 62 -0.43 -9.36 0.61
CA VAL A 62 0.92 -9.75 1.04
C VAL A 62 1.05 -11.27 1.03
N ASP A 63 2.21 -11.77 0.59
CA ASP A 63 2.51 -13.21 0.58
C ASP A 63 2.46 -13.78 2.02
N PRO A 64 1.74 -14.90 2.26
CA PRO A 64 1.73 -15.62 3.53
C PRO A 64 3.10 -15.91 4.14
N ALA A 65 4.12 -16.14 3.31
CA ALA A 65 5.47 -16.47 3.77
C ALA A 65 6.09 -15.37 4.66
N TRP A 66 5.70 -14.11 4.44
CA TRP A 66 6.19 -12.98 5.24
C TRP A 66 5.70 -12.99 6.69
N HIS A 67 4.62 -13.70 7.03
CA HIS A 67 4.15 -13.86 8.41
C HIS A 67 4.92 -14.92 9.20
N ILE A 68 5.71 -15.75 8.53
CA ILE A 68 6.53 -16.80 9.16
C ILE A 68 7.99 -16.33 9.27
N ALA A 69 8.37 -15.29 8.52
CA ALA A 69 9.73 -14.80 8.45
C ALA A 69 10.16 -14.01 9.72
N GLY A 70 11.37 -14.26 10.22
CA GLY A 70 11.90 -13.53 11.39
C GLY A 70 12.10 -12.02 11.17
N ASN A 71 12.08 -11.55 9.92
CA ASN A 71 12.16 -10.14 9.54
C ASN A 71 10.80 -9.51 9.16
N GLU A 72 9.68 -10.16 9.51
CA GLU A 72 8.32 -9.67 9.21
C GLU A 72 8.11 -8.21 9.63
N LEU A 73 8.58 -7.84 10.84
CA LEU A 73 8.33 -6.52 11.41
C LEU A 73 8.99 -5.42 10.58
N LEU A 74 10.19 -5.68 10.04
CA LEU A 74 10.94 -4.70 9.27
C LEU A 74 10.29 -4.47 7.90
N PHE A 75 9.78 -5.54 7.27
CA PHE A 75 9.03 -5.47 6.04
C PHE A 75 7.68 -4.75 6.22
N PHE A 76 6.85 -5.20 7.16
CA PHE A 76 5.53 -4.61 7.41
C PHE A 76 5.61 -3.15 7.86
N ASN A 77 6.61 -2.76 8.65
CA ASN A 77 6.80 -1.36 9.06
C ASN A 77 7.11 -0.47 7.85
N SER A 78 8.07 -0.89 7.03
CA SER A 78 8.46 -0.16 5.82
C SER A 78 7.29 -0.01 4.83
N MET A 79 6.53 -1.09 4.64
CA MET A 79 5.34 -1.08 3.79
C MET A 79 4.26 -0.13 4.35
N LYS A 80 3.89 -0.28 5.63
CA LYS A 80 2.87 0.56 6.27
C LYS A 80 3.23 2.04 6.23
N MET A 81 4.50 2.39 6.41
CA MET A 81 4.97 3.77 6.31
C MET A 81 4.78 4.32 4.89
N LYS A 82 5.25 3.60 3.87
CA LYS A 82 5.12 4.04 2.47
C LYS A 82 3.65 4.16 2.05
N THR A 83 2.82 3.16 2.34
CA THR A 83 1.38 3.19 2.04
C THR A 83 0.69 4.36 2.73
N SER A 84 1.05 4.68 3.98
CA SER A 84 0.47 5.81 4.72
C SER A 84 0.79 7.15 4.06
N VAL A 85 2.02 7.34 3.58
CA VAL A 85 2.43 8.56 2.87
C VAL A 85 1.65 8.69 1.55
N ILE A 86 1.56 7.61 0.77
CA ILE A 86 0.83 7.60 -0.51
C ILE A 86 -0.64 7.95 -0.33
N LEU A 87 -1.33 7.31 0.62
CA LEU A 87 -2.74 7.59 0.91
C LEU A 87 -2.93 9.02 1.42
N GLY A 88 -2.03 9.51 2.29
CA GLY A 88 -2.08 10.87 2.82
C GLY A 88 -1.95 11.93 1.73
N VAL A 89 -0.96 11.81 0.85
CA VAL A 89 -0.74 12.75 -0.27
C VAL A 89 -1.90 12.70 -1.26
N THR A 90 -2.43 11.51 -1.54
CA THR A 90 -3.60 11.34 -2.42
C THR A 90 -4.83 12.06 -1.83
N GLN A 91 -5.10 11.89 -0.54
CA GLN A 91 -6.21 12.54 0.15
C GLN A 91 -6.05 14.07 0.21
N MET A 92 -4.85 14.56 0.52
CA MET A 92 -4.56 16.00 0.53
C MET A 92 -4.77 16.62 -0.87
N THR A 93 -4.27 15.95 -1.90
CA THR A 93 -4.43 16.39 -3.31
C THR A 93 -5.89 16.44 -3.71
N PHE A 94 -6.70 15.44 -3.30
CA PHE A 94 -8.15 15.46 -3.52
C PHE A 94 -8.82 16.69 -2.89
N GLY A 95 -8.41 17.09 -1.68
CA GLY A 95 -8.90 18.32 -1.04
C GLY A 95 -8.56 19.59 -1.83
N VAL A 96 -7.36 19.68 -2.40
CA VAL A 96 -6.94 20.80 -3.26
C VAL A 96 -7.76 20.85 -4.56
N VAL A 97 -8.07 19.69 -5.16
CA VAL A 97 -8.94 19.61 -6.34
C VAL A 97 -10.36 20.09 -6.02
N LEU A 98 -10.93 19.71 -4.87
CA LEU A 98 -12.24 20.21 -4.45
C LEU A 98 -12.25 21.73 -4.26
N LYS A 99 -11.17 22.29 -3.72
CA LYS A 99 -11.00 23.75 -3.63
C LYS A 99 -11.01 24.41 -5.02
N ALA A 100 -10.34 23.80 -6.00
CA ALA A 100 -10.36 24.27 -7.38
C ALA A 100 -11.78 24.25 -7.98
N MET A 101 -12.53 23.18 -7.73
CA MET A 101 -13.93 23.06 -8.16
C MET A 101 -14.82 24.14 -7.54
N ASN A 102 -14.60 24.49 -6.26
CA ASN A 102 -15.33 25.58 -5.61
C ASN A 102 -15.00 26.94 -6.23
N ALA A 103 -13.72 27.25 -6.47
CA ALA A 103 -13.32 28.51 -7.10
C ALA A 103 -13.91 28.66 -8.52
N LEU A 104 -13.98 27.56 -9.28
CA LEU A 104 -14.64 27.52 -10.59
C LEU A 104 -16.15 27.75 -10.49
N TYR A 105 -16.81 27.15 -9.49
CA TYR A 105 -18.24 27.33 -9.27
C TYR A 105 -18.62 28.77 -8.91
N PHE A 106 -17.87 29.40 -8.00
CA PHE A 106 -18.10 30.79 -7.57
C PHE A 106 -17.52 31.85 -8.54
N LYS A 107 -16.83 31.41 -9.61
CA LYS A 107 -16.16 32.27 -10.61
C LYS A 107 -15.10 33.19 -10.00
N GLU A 108 -14.46 32.73 -8.93
CA GLU A 108 -13.37 33.43 -8.26
C GLU A 108 -12.05 33.10 -8.96
N SER A 109 -11.85 33.69 -10.13
CA SER A 109 -10.65 33.45 -10.95
C SER A 109 -9.35 33.81 -10.23
N LEU A 110 -9.37 34.78 -9.31
CA LEU A 110 -8.18 35.16 -8.53
C LEU A 110 -7.71 34.00 -7.64
N ASP A 111 -8.61 33.36 -6.90
CA ASP A 111 -8.28 32.24 -6.01
C ASP A 111 -7.82 31.02 -6.81
N PHE A 112 -8.40 30.79 -7.99
CA PHE A 112 -7.94 29.73 -8.88
C PHE A 112 -6.49 29.95 -9.35
N PHE A 113 -6.14 31.14 -9.85
CA PHE A 113 -4.81 31.39 -10.39
C PHE A 113 -3.73 31.57 -9.31
N TYR A 114 -4.05 32.28 -8.23
CA TYR A 114 -3.05 32.67 -7.21
C TYR A 114 -3.01 31.74 -6.01
N GLU A 115 -3.99 30.86 -5.81
CA GLU A 115 -4.01 29.94 -4.68
C GLU A 115 -3.94 28.47 -5.13
N PHE A 116 -4.79 28.03 -6.06
CA PHE A 116 -4.81 26.64 -6.50
C PHE A 116 -3.56 26.25 -7.31
N ILE A 117 -3.19 27.03 -8.33
CA ILE A 117 -2.03 26.71 -9.20
C ILE A 117 -0.71 26.60 -8.41
N PRO A 118 -0.31 27.56 -7.57
CA PRO A 118 0.93 27.40 -6.81
C PRO A 118 0.84 26.25 -5.80
N MET A 119 -0.33 26.02 -5.19
CA MET A 119 -0.52 24.92 -4.23
C MET A 119 -0.39 23.55 -4.89
N ILE A 120 -0.97 23.33 -6.06
CA ILE A 120 -0.85 22.04 -6.77
C ILE A 120 0.57 21.79 -7.28
N ILE A 121 1.25 22.83 -7.79
CA ILE A 121 2.65 22.72 -8.23
C ILE A 121 3.56 22.36 -7.05
N PHE A 122 3.36 23.00 -5.90
CA PHE A 122 4.14 22.71 -4.69
C PHE A 122 3.94 21.27 -4.20
N VAL A 123 2.68 20.82 -4.14
CA VAL A 123 2.37 19.45 -3.68
C VAL A 123 2.94 18.42 -4.66
N LEU A 124 2.77 18.60 -5.96
CA LEU A 124 3.29 17.66 -6.97
C LEU A 124 4.81 17.66 -7.04
N SER A 125 5.48 18.81 -6.88
CA SER A 125 6.95 18.87 -6.93
C SER A 125 7.62 18.26 -5.72
N LEU A 126 7.10 18.48 -4.50
CA LEU A 126 7.70 17.93 -3.28
C LEU A 126 7.26 16.50 -3.00
N PHE A 127 5.95 16.27 -2.98
CA PHE A 127 5.40 14.98 -2.60
C PHE A 127 5.26 14.06 -3.79
N GLY A 128 4.93 14.56 -4.98
CA GLY A 128 4.83 13.73 -6.18
C GLY A 128 6.17 13.18 -6.68
N TYR A 129 7.31 13.81 -6.38
CA TYR A 129 8.63 13.26 -6.69
C TYR A 129 9.08 12.20 -5.69
N ALA A 130 8.70 12.34 -4.42
CA ALA A 130 9.11 11.45 -3.34
C ALA A 130 8.26 10.17 -3.23
N LEU A 131 7.18 10.09 -4.01
CA LEU A 131 6.17 9.06 -4.01
C LEU A 131 6.42 8.12 -5.21
#